data_AF-A0A8K0L7X4-F1
#
_entry.id   AF-A0A8K0L7X4-F1
#
_cell.length_a   1.000
_cell.length_b   1.000
_cell.length_c   1.000
_cell.angle_alpha   90.00
_cell.angle_beta   90.00
_cell.angle_gamma   90.00
#
_symmetry.space_group_name_H-M   'P 1'
#
loop_
_entity.id
_entity.type
_entity.pdbx_description
1 polymer ?
#
loop_
_entity_poly.entity_id
_entity_poly.type
_entity_poly.pdbx_seq_one_letter_code
_entity_poly.pdbx_strand_id
1 'polypeptide(L)'
;MAVVRRRNPPSKSLDDRIREEDDNKPISSSISFLDILRILGGVALLNSALSYYITKDPVFWGQRPWWTQPTQVQQWINGPLRLTDAELAAYDGTDPTKPIYLALNGTIYDVTVGRSYYGPGGMYGFFSGKDASRAFITGCFDTDLTPDTRGIEEMYVPLDDEEADQKLSKGELKTRRERETRVAREKVRQGLEGWAKVFRGDTGKKYFKVGEVKREEGWLERLPKRELCEKAKGQRKKRKVQK
;
A
#
# COMPACT_ATOMS: atom_id res chain seq x y z
N MET A 1 -71.55 -10.69 83.58
CA MET A 1 -71.20 -10.14 82.25
C MET A 1 -69.84 -9.46 82.40
N ALA A 2 -68.81 -9.64 81.56
CA ALA A 2 -68.68 -10.24 80.25
C ALA A 2 -67.28 -10.88 80.11
N VAL A 3 -67.18 -12.01 79.41
CA VAL A 3 -65.88 -12.63 79.03
C VAL A 3 -65.31 -11.81 77.87
N VAL A 4 -64.23 -11.08 78.12
CA VAL A 4 -63.49 -10.37 77.05
C VAL A 4 -62.65 -11.40 76.28
N ARG A 5 -63.18 -11.90 75.16
CA ARG A 5 -62.38 -12.63 74.17
C ARG A 5 -61.43 -11.65 73.48
N ARG A 6 -60.13 -11.72 73.79
CA ARG A 6 -59.10 -11.11 72.93
C ARG A 6 -59.03 -11.89 71.63
N ARG A 7 -59.35 -11.26 70.50
CA ARG A 7 -59.04 -11.79 69.16
C ARG A 7 -57.56 -11.49 68.89
N ASN A 8 -56.76 -12.51 68.62
CA ASN A 8 -55.43 -12.31 68.03
C ASN A 8 -55.61 -11.80 66.59
N PRO A 9 -54.73 -10.92 66.09
CA PRO A 9 -54.76 -10.47 64.71
C PRO A 9 -54.54 -11.67 63.76
N PRO A 10 -55.14 -11.68 62.56
CA PRO A 10 -54.92 -12.73 61.58
C PRO A 10 -53.43 -12.77 61.17
N SER A 11 -52.86 -13.97 61.13
CA SER A 11 -51.50 -14.18 60.61
C SER A 11 -51.48 -13.86 59.11
N LYS A 12 -50.61 -12.92 58.69
CA LYS A 12 -50.38 -12.62 57.26
C LYS A 12 -50.11 -13.91 56.47
N SER A 13 -50.79 -14.05 55.33
CA SER A 13 -50.63 -15.21 54.44
C SER A 13 -49.21 -15.25 53.86
N LEU A 14 -48.77 -16.41 53.39
CA LEU A 14 -47.44 -16.56 52.79
C LEU A 14 -47.30 -15.63 51.57
N ASP A 15 -48.37 -15.49 50.79
CA ASP A 15 -48.41 -14.63 49.60
C ASP A 15 -48.29 -13.13 49.95
N ASP A 16 -48.85 -12.70 51.09
CA ASP A 16 -48.70 -11.33 51.58
C ASP A 16 -47.26 -11.04 52.04
N ARG A 17 -46.58 -12.05 52.61
CA ARG A 17 -45.18 -11.93 53.02
C ARG A 17 -44.25 -11.90 51.81
N ILE A 18 -44.51 -12.73 50.80
CA ILE A 18 -43.75 -12.76 49.55
C ILE A 18 -43.89 -11.41 48.82
N ARG A 19 -45.11 -10.84 48.76
CA ARG A 19 -45.34 -9.50 48.20
C ARG A 19 -44.63 -8.39 48.98
N GLU A 20 -44.67 -8.42 50.32
CA GLU A 20 -43.93 -7.45 51.15
C GLU A 20 -42.41 -7.59 51.02
N GLU A 21 -41.89 -8.76 50.67
CA GLU A 21 -40.45 -9.01 50.49
C GLU A 21 -39.96 -8.59 49.09
N ASP A 22 -40.80 -8.72 48.05
CA ASP A 22 -40.53 -8.23 46.70
C ASP A 22 -40.69 -6.70 46.58
N ASP A 23 -41.68 -6.09 47.26
CA ASP A 23 -41.93 -4.64 47.19
C ASP A 23 -40.93 -3.81 48.03
N ASN A 24 -40.21 -4.42 49.00
CA ASN A 24 -39.27 -3.72 49.90
C ASN A 24 -37.80 -3.70 49.43
N LYS A 25 -37.49 -4.22 48.24
CA LYS A 25 -36.19 -3.95 47.61
C LYS A 25 -36.35 -2.85 46.57
N PRO A 26 -36.00 -1.59 46.89
CA PRO A 26 -35.82 -0.61 45.83
C PRO A 26 -34.73 -1.15 44.90
N ILE A 27 -35.11 -1.54 43.68
CA ILE A 27 -34.15 -1.82 42.61
C ILE A 27 -33.50 -0.49 42.24
N SER A 28 -32.55 -0.06 43.06
CA SER A 28 -31.68 1.09 42.80
C SER A 28 -30.35 0.58 42.25
N SER A 29 -30.39 -0.18 41.17
CA SER A 29 -29.21 -0.38 40.34
C SER A 29 -29.10 0.81 39.38
N SER A 30 -28.85 2.01 39.91
CA SER A 30 -28.36 3.10 39.09
C SER A 30 -26.99 2.68 38.58
N ILE A 31 -26.91 2.27 37.31
CA ILE A 31 -25.66 1.89 36.67
C ILE A 31 -24.70 3.07 36.85
N SER A 32 -23.65 2.86 37.64
CA SER A 32 -22.69 3.93 37.90
C SER A 32 -21.97 4.30 36.61
N PHE A 33 -21.57 5.55 36.45
CA PHE A 33 -20.73 5.97 35.33
C PHE A 33 -19.46 5.09 35.21
N LEU A 34 -18.92 4.65 36.36
CA LEU A 34 -17.80 3.72 36.40
C LEU A 34 -18.17 2.31 35.91
N ASP A 35 -19.40 1.86 36.11
CA ASP A 35 -19.87 0.57 35.60
C ASP A 35 -20.10 0.63 34.09
N ILE A 36 -20.63 1.75 33.58
CA ILE A 36 -20.71 2.00 32.13
C ILE A 36 -19.30 1.99 31.52
N LEU A 37 -18.34 2.71 32.11
CA LEU A 37 -16.96 2.73 31.63
C LEU A 37 -16.30 1.35 31.67
N ARG A 38 -16.52 0.57 32.73
CA ARG A 38 -15.99 -0.81 32.84
C ARG A 38 -16.61 -1.74 31.81
N ILE A 39 -17.92 -1.65 31.59
CA ILE A 39 -18.62 -2.48 30.60
C ILE A 39 -18.17 -2.09 29.19
N LEU A 40 -18.14 -0.80 28.85
CA LEU A 40 -17.64 -0.33 27.55
C LEU A 40 -16.18 -0.71 27.34
N GLY A 41 -15.33 -0.57 28.37
CA GLY A 41 -13.94 -1.00 28.35
C GLY A 41 -13.79 -2.50 28.15
N GLY A 42 -14.59 -3.31 28.84
CA GLY A 42 -14.61 -4.77 28.72
C GLY A 42 -15.12 -5.24 27.36
N VAL A 43 -16.18 -4.61 26.83
CA VAL A 43 -16.70 -4.88 25.48
C VAL A 43 -15.65 -4.48 24.42
N ALA A 44 -14.99 -3.34 24.57
CA ALA A 44 -13.92 -2.93 23.68
C ALA A 44 -12.71 -3.88 23.73
N LEU A 45 -12.31 -4.34 24.93
CA LEU A 45 -11.25 -5.34 25.12
C LEU A 45 -11.62 -6.68 24.50
N LEU A 46 -12.84 -7.16 24.72
CA LEU A 46 -13.34 -8.41 24.14
C LEU A 46 -13.43 -8.31 22.61
N ASN A 47 -13.95 -7.21 22.08
CA ASN A 47 -13.98 -6.95 20.64
C ASN A 47 -12.57 -6.91 20.04
N SER A 48 -11.63 -6.27 20.73
CA SER A 48 -10.21 -6.22 20.35
C SER A 48 -9.55 -7.60 20.37
N ALA A 49 -9.78 -8.39 21.42
CA ALA A 49 -9.24 -9.73 21.58
C ALA A 49 -9.82 -10.70 20.55
N LEU A 50 -11.12 -10.62 20.27
CA LEU A 50 -11.78 -11.43 19.26
C LEU A 50 -11.33 -11.04 17.84
N SER A 51 -11.20 -9.74 17.56
CA SER A 51 -10.64 -9.25 16.31
C SER A 51 -9.20 -9.75 16.11
N TYR A 52 -8.36 -9.68 17.14
CA TYR A 52 -7.01 -10.22 17.10
C TYR A 52 -6.99 -11.75 16.93
N TYR A 53 -7.90 -12.48 17.58
CA TYR A 53 -7.98 -13.93 17.44
C TYR A 53 -8.33 -14.35 16.01
N ILE A 54 -9.31 -13.68 15.39
CA ILE A 54 -9.83 -14.00 14.06
C ILE A 54 -8.95 -13.43 12.93
N THR A 55 -8.60 -12.15 13.01
CA THR A 55 -7.91 -11.42 11.92
C THR A 55 -6.41 -11.23 12.16
N LYS A 56 -5.91 -11.60 13.35
CA LYS A 56 -4.53 -11.26 13.80
C LYS A 56 -4.25 -9.75 13.75
N ASP A 57 -5.29 -8.92 13.70
CA ASP A 57 -5.18 -7.47 13.63
C ASP A 57 -5.85 -6.83 14.85
N PRO A 58 -5.09 -6.13 15.70
CA PRO A 58 -5.68 -5.47 16.86
C PRO A 58 -6.43 -4.22 16.39
N VAL A 59 -7.72 -4.12 16.73
CA VAL A 59 -8.55 -2.90 16.91
C VAL A 59 -8.80 -1.99 15.70
N PHE A 60 -7.94 -1.98 14.68
CA PHE A 60 -7.94 -0.93 13.66
C PHE A 60 -8.58 -1.33 12.32
N TRP A 61 -9.30 -2.46 12.24
CA TRP A 61 -10.08 -2.86 11.06
C TRP A 61 -9.25 -2.84 9.75
N GLY A 62 -7.99 -3.30 9.79
CA GLY A 62 -7.08 -3.28 8.65
C GLY A 62 -6.38 -1.95 8.38
N GLN A 63 -6.80 -0.85 9.02
CA GLN A 63 -6.08 0.41 9.00
C GLN A 63 -4.85 0.25 9.89
N ARG A 64 -3.64 0.25 9.33
CA ARG A 64 -2.40 0.30 10.12
C ARG A 64 -1.79 1.68 9.95
N PRO A 65 -2.10 2.63 10.85
CA PRO A 65 -1.46 3.93 10.79
C PRO A 65 0.06 3.79 10.78
N TRP A 66 0.74 4.68 10.06
CA TRP A 66 2.19 4.63 9.93
C TRP A 66 2.92 4.57 11.28
N TRP A 67 2.37 5.17 12.33
CA TRP A 67 2.94 5.16 13.69
C TRP A 67 2.88 3.79 14.40
N THR A 68 2.16 2.81 13.85
CA THR A 68 2.10 1.44 14.42
C THR A 68 3.24 0.55 13.94
N GLN A 69 4.03 0.99 12.95
CA GLN A 69 5.22 0.27 12.50
C GLN A 69 6.47 0.95 13.06
N PRO A 70 7.24 0.28 13.93
CA PRO A 70 8.45 0.84 14.51
C PRO A 70 9.46 1.34 13.46
N THR A 71 9.56 0.65 12.33
CA THR A 71 10.42 1.05 11.20
C THR A 71 9.97 2.36 10.55
N GLN A 72 8.67 2.57 10.38
CA GLN A 72 8.11 3.81 9.82
C GLN A 72 8.29 4.99 10.78
N VAL A 73 8.07 4.77 12.08
CA VAL A 73 8.32 5.80 13.10
C VAL A 73 9.80 6.18 13.13
N GLN A 74 10.69 5.19 13.12
CA GLN A 74 12.13 5.41 13.13
C GLN A 74 12.59 6.20 11.89
N GLN A 75 12.04 5.91 10.71
CA GLN A 75 12.34 6.65 9.49
C GLN A 75 11.77 8.07 9.51
N TRP A 76 10.56 8.27 10.04
CA TRP A 76 9.99 9.61 10.20
C TRP A 76 10.87 10.49 11.10
N ILE A 77 11.43 9.93 12.18
CA ILE A 77 12.36 10.64 13.07
C ILE A 77 13.71 10.93 12.39
N ASN A 78 14.26 9.96 11.65
CA ASN A 78 15.60 10.08 11.04
C ASN A 78 15.62 10.88 9.72
N GLY A 79 14.45 11.22 9.18
CA GLY A 79 14.32 11.90 7.89
C GLY A 79 14.40 10.95 6.70
N PRO A 80 14.21 11.48 5.47
CA PRO A 80 14.13 10.65 4.26
C PRO A 80 15.46 9.96 3.98
N LEU A 81 15.42 8.65 3.81
CA LEU A 81 16.58 7.83 3.48
C LEU A 81 17.17 8.28 2.13
N ARG A 82 18.48 8.48 2.06
CA ARG A 82 19.19 8.82 0.82
C ARG A 82 20.31 7.83 0.59
N LEU A 83 20.14 6.96 -0.40
CA LEU A 83 21.11 5.92 -0.76
C LEU A 83 21.61 6.14 -2.18
N THR A 84 22.90 5.95 -2.41
CA THR A 84 23.43 5.75 -3.76
C THR A 84 22.97 4.41 -4.34
N ASP A 85 23.08 4.22 -5.65
CA ASP A 85 22.74 2.93 -6.28
C ASP A 85 23.55 1.76 -5.68
N ALA A 86 24.81 2.01 -5.28
CA ALA A 86 25.66 1.00 -4.64
C ALA A 86 25.21 0.65 -3.22
N GLU A 87 24.80 1.65 -2.43
CA GLU A 87 24.26 1.42 -1.08
C GLU A 87 22.89 0.75 -1.14
N LEU A 88 22.05 1.09 -2.12
CA LEU A 88 20.76 0.46 -2.34
C LEU A 88 20.92 -1.06 -2.61
N ALA A 89 21.97 -1.46 -3.33
CA ALA A 89 22.25 -2.87 -3.64
C ALA A 89 22.43 -3.75 -2.39
N ALA A 90 22.79 -3.17 -1.23
CA ALA A 90 22.91 -3.91 0.03
C ALA A 90 21.55 -4.30 0.66
N TYR A 91 20.44 -3.86 0.07
CA TYR A 91 19.06 -4.11 0.54
C TYR A 91 18.29 -5.03 -0.42
N ASP A 92 18.96 -6.02 -0.99
CA ASP A 92 18.40 -7.02 -1.90
C ASP A 92 17.61 -8.13 -1.18
N GLY A 93 17.69 -8.18 0.15
CA GLY A 93 17.01 -9.14 1.00
C GLY A 93 17.78 -10.43 1.30
N THR A 94 19.02 -10.57 0.81
CA THR A 94 19.92 -11.68 1.16
C THR A 94 20.25 -11.72 2.65
N ASP A 95 20.39 -10.55 3.26
CA ASP A 95 20.50 -10.39 4.71
C ASP A 95 19.10 -10.35 5.36
N PRO A 96 18.70 -11.35 6.16
CA PRO A 96 17.39 -11.40 6.80
C PRO A 96 17.18 -10.30 7.84
N THR A 97 18.26 -9.71 8.37
CA THR A 97 18.20 -8.64 9.38
C THR A 97 17.90 -7.27 8.76
N LYS A 98 18.14 -7.13 7.45
CA LYS A 98 17.90 -5.89 6.71
C LYS A 98 16.51 -5.89 6.07
N PRO A 99 15.92 -4.68 5.90
CA PRO A 99 14.75 -4.51 5.06
C PRO A 99 15.11 -4.74 3.59
N ILE A 100 14.09 -4.97 2.77
CA ILE A 100 14.23 -5.12 1.32
C ILE A 100 13.74 -3.83 0.67
N TYR A 101 14.62 -3.22 -0.10
CA TYR A 101 14.32 -1.98 -0.82
C TYR A 101 14.25 -2.19 -2.31
N LEU A 102 13.40 -1.39 -2.94
CA LEU A 102 13.23 -1.31 -4.38
C LEU A 102 13.12 0.16 -4.75
N ALA A 103 13.84 0.58 -5.79
CA ALA A 103 13.67 1.93 -6.33
C ALA A 103 12.85 1.95 -7.62
N LEU A 104 12.00 2.96 -7.72
CA LEU A 104 11.23 3.30 -8.89
C LEU A 104 11.24 4.82 -9.07
N ASN A 105 11.70 5.25 -10.24
CA ASN A 105 11.92 6.62 -10.66
C ASN A 105 12.70 7.43 -9.62
N GLY A 106 13.79 6.85 -9.10
CA GLY A 106 14.60 7.45 -8.04
C GLY A 106 13.95 7.47 -6.65
N THR A 107 12.72 6.99 -6.47
CA THR A 107 12.09 6.87 -5.15
C THR A 107 12.31 5.47 -4.58
N ILE A 108 12.75 5.37 -3.32
CA ILE A 108 12.99 4.11 -2.63
C ILE A 108 11.74 3.71 -1.84
N TYR A 109 11.33 2.46 -2.00
CA TYR A 109 10.19 1.85 -1.33
C TYR A 109 10.63 0.65 -0.50
N ASP A 110 10.01 0.50 0.68
CA ASP A 110 10.17 -0.70 1.52
C ASP A 110 9.16 -1.76 1.09
N VAL A 111 9.70 -2.88 0.61
CA VAL A 111 8.95 -4.05 0.16
C VAL A 111 9.19 -5.27 1.06
N THR A 112 9.71 -5.07 2.27
CA THR A 112 10.02 -6.14 3.25
C THR A 112 8.81 -7.01 3.57
N VAL A 113 7.62 -6.42 3.63
CA VAL A 113 6.36 -7.17 3.82
C VAL A 113 6.15 -8.23 2.72
N GLY A 114 6.67 -7.97 1.52
CA GLY A 114 6.67 -8.87 0.37
C GLY A 114 7.93 -9.72 0.24
N ARG A 115 8.65 -10.05 1.33
CA ARG A 115 9.91 -10.82 1.29
C ARG A 115 9.80 -12.17 0.56
N SER A 116 8.64 -12.82 0.52
CA SER A 116 8.42 -14.03 -0.29
C SER A 116 8.51 -13.78 -1.81
N TYR A 117 8.25 -12.55 -2.26
CA TYR A 117 8.28 -12.15 -3.66
C TYR A 117 9.60 -11.49 -4.05
N TYR A 118 10.11 -10.61 -3.18
CA TYR A 118 11.29 -9.77 -3.44
C TYR A 118 12.57 -10.28 -2.75
N GLY A 119 12.47 -11.20 -1.80
CA GLY A 119 13.65 -11.81 -1.18
C GLY A 119 14.33 -12.84 -2.09
N PRO A 120 15.44 -13.44 -1.61
CA PRO A 120 16.14 -14.50 -2.32
C PRO A 120 15.21 -15.66 -2.71
N GLY A 121 15.27 -16.06 -3.98
CA GLY A 121 14.39 -17.10 -4.54
C GLY A 121 12.96 -16.65 -4.88
N GLY A 122 12.59 -15.42 -4.54
CA GLY A 122 11.31 -14.83 -4.93
C GLY A 122 11.26 -14.47 -6.41
N MET A 123 10.08 -14.59 -7.03
CA MET A 123 9.89 -14.34 -8.47
C MET A 123 10.18 -12.91 -8.92
N TYR A 124 10.25 -11.96 -7.99
CA TYR A 124 10.53 -10.54 -8.25
C TYR A 124 11.82 -10.08 -7.55
N GLY A 125 12.62 -11.01 -7.00
CA GLY A 125 13.82 -10.68 -6.24
C GLY A 125 14.92 -9.97 -7.03
N PHE A 126 14.92 -10.13 -8.36
CA PHE A 126 15.86 -9.41 -9.24
C PHE A 126 15.67 -7.89 -9.24
N PHE A 127 14.52 -7.40 -8.75
CA PHE A 127 14.29 -5.97 -8.59
C PHE A 127 14.83 -5.39 -7.27
N SER A 128 15.07 -6.24 -6.28
CA SER A 128 15.49 -5.82 -4.94
C SER A 128 16.89 -5.22 -4.96
N GLY A 129 17.09 -4.17 -4.19
CA GLY A 129 18.33 -3.41 -4.12
C GLY A 129 18.66 -2.63 -5.40
N LYS A 130 17.70 -2.42 -6.31
CA LYS A 130 17.95 -1.74 -7.59
C LYS A 130 16.87 -0.71 -7.91
N ASP A 131 17.24 0.27 -8.72
CA ASP A 131 16.28 1.10 -9.43
C ASP A 131 15.97 0.46 -10.77
N ALA A 132 14.78 -0.14 -10.88
CA ALA A 132 14.34 -0.88 -12.05
C ALA A 132 13.27 -0.15 -12.86
N SER A 133 13.26 1.18 -12.80
CA SER A 133 12.32 2.06 -13.50
C SER A 133 12.06 1.65 -14.94
N ARG A 134 13.12 1.36 -15.69
CA ARG A 134 13.01 1.00 -17.10
C ARG A 134 12.28 -0.33 -17.27
N ALA A 135 12.70 -1.36 -16.55
CA ALA A 135 12.12 -2.71 -16.60
C ALA A 135 10.62 -2.74 -16.27
N PHE A 136 10.13 -1.89 -15.36
CA PHE A 136 8.70 -1.80 -15.04
C PHE A 136 7.83 -1.35 -16.24
N ILE A 137 8.39 -0.58 -17.16
CA ILE A 137 7.69 -0.13 -18.37
C ILE A 137 7.98 -1.05 -19.55
N THR A 138 9.24 -1.45 -19.73
CA THR A 138 9.64 -2.27 -20.87
C THR A 138 9.22 -3.74 -20.74
N GLY A 139 9.00 -4.21 -19.51
CA GLY A 139 8.74 -5.62 -19.21
C GLY A 139 9.95 -6.53 -19.45
N CYS A 140 11.15 -5.95 -19.57
CA CYS A 140 12.42 -6.65 -19.81
C CYS A 140 13.22 -6.75 -18.52
N PHE A 141 12.93 -7.79 -17.76
CA PHE A 141 13.44 -7.94 -16.39
C PHE A 141 14.90 -8.40 -16.31
N ASP A 142 15.48 -8.90 -17.40
CA ASP A 142 16.87 -9.36 -17.42
C ASP A 142 17.85 -8.25 -17.85
N THR A 143 17.43 -7.34 -18.73
CA THR A 143 18.32 -6.38 -19.41
C THR A 143 18.07 -4.92 -19.05
N ASP A 144 16.89 -4.59 -18.52
CA ASP A 144 16.45 -3.22 -18.25
C ASP A 144 16.30 -2.92 -16.73
N LEU A 145 17.03 -3.62 -15.87
CA LEU A 145 17.12 -3.31 -14.43
C LEU A 145 17.98 -2.06 -14.18
N THR A 146 17.50 -0.92 -14.70
CA THR A 146 18.18 0.37 -14.69
C THR A 146 17.20 1.53 -14.46
N PRO A 147 17.67 2.62 -13.84
CA PRO A 147 16.92 3.88 -13.75
C PRO A 147 16.72 4.60 -15.09
N ASP A 148 17.45 4.26 -16.17
CA ASP A 148 17.41 5.02 -17.44
C ASP A 148 16.08 4.82 -18.21
N THR A 149 15.20 5.83 -18.14
CA THR A 149 13.91 5.83 -18.82
C THR A 149 13.94 6.42 -20.24
N ARG A 150 15.09 6.89 -20.72
CA ARG A 150 15.21 7.49 -22.06
C ARG A 150 14.97 6.45 -23.14
N GLY A 151 14.25 6.82 -24.19
CA GLY A 151 13.98 5.96 -25.33
C GLY A 151 12.89 4.92 -25.09
N ILE A 152 12.35 4.80 -23.88
CA ILE A 152 11.18 3.93 -23.63
C ILE A 152 9.98 4.41 -24.46
N GLU A 153 9.85 5.72 -24.71
CA GLU A 153 8.77 6.30 -25.49
C GLU A 153 8.64 5.68 -26.89
N GLU A 154 9.74 5.23 -27.48
CA GLU A 154 9.74 4.56 -28.80
C GLU A 154 8.86 3.29 -28.83
N MET A 155 8.65 2.63 -27.67
CA MET A 155 7.72 1.49 -27.56
C MET A 155 6.28 1.89 -27.89
N TYR A 156 5.89 3.12 -27.56
CA TYR A 156 4.53 3.62 -27.73
C TYR A 156 4.34 4.39 -29.03
N VAL A 157 5.42 4.72 -29.74
CA VAL A 157 5.38 5.32 -31.06
C VAL A 157 5.07 4.22 -32.10
N PRO A 158 3.96 4.34 -32.85
CA PRO A 158 3.60 3.38 -33.88
C PRO A 158 4.72 3.16 -34.90
N LEU A 159 4.75 1.98 -35.52
CA LEU A 159 5.63 1.74 -36.66
C LEU A 159 5.18 2.58 -37.84
N ASP A 160 6.16 3.07 -38.59
CA ASP A 160 5.93 3.85 -39.80
C ASP A 160 5.30 2.98 -40.90
N ASP A 161 4.53 3.63 -41.75
CA ASP A 161 3.74 3.01 -42.82
C ASP A 161 4.12 3.74 -44.10
N GLU A 162 4.91 3.10 -44.96
CA GLU A 162 5.49 3.72 -46.14
C GLU A 162 4.43 4.29 -47.09
N GLU A 163 3.30 3.59 -47.26
CA GLU A 163 2.22 4.03 -48.16
C GLU A 163 1.49 5.26 -47.60
N ALA A 164 1.27 5.29 -46.29
CA ALA A 164 0.68 6.45 -45.63
C ALA A 164 1.65 7.64 -45.64
N ASP A 165 2.94 7.37 -45.43
CA ASP A 165 3.95 8.40 -45.21
C ASP A 165 4.37 9.09 -46.50
N GLN A 166 4.33 8.39 -47.64
CA GLN A 166 4.54 8.99 -48.97
C GLN A 166 3.49 10.05 -49.33
N LYS A 167 2.30 10.01 -48.72
CA LYS A 167 1.22 10.98 -48.97
C LYS A 167 1.39 12.30 -48.20
N LEU A 168 2.32 12.35 -47.25
CA LEU A 168 2.53 13.50 -46.37
C LEU A 168 3.81 14.26 -46.74
N SER A 169 3.78 15.57 -46.56
CA SER A 169 4.99 16.40 -46.64
C SER A 169 5.94 16.10 -45.47
N LYS A 170 7.24 16.42 -45.64
CA LYS A 170 8.24 16.31 -44.57
C LYS A 170 7.84 17.08 -43.30
N GLY A 171 7.19 18.24 -43.46
CA GLY A 171 6.73 19.06 -42.33
C GLY A 171 5.59 18.40 -41.56
N GLU A 172 4.65 17.77 -42.25
CA GLU A 172 3.55 17.01 -41.63
C GLU A 172 4.06 15.76 -40.93
N LEU A 173 4.99 15.02 -41.56
CA LEU A 173 5.65 13.85 -40.95
C LEU A 173 6.37 14.24 -39.65
N LYS A 174 7.12 15.34 -39.66
CA LYS A 174 7.78 15.88 -38.46
C LYS A 174 6.77 16.23 -37.37
N THR A 175 5.73 16.98 -37.72
CA THR A 175 4.68 17.40 -36.78
C THR A 175 3.96 16.18 -36.17
N ARG A 176 3.68 15.16 -36.99
CA ARG A 176 3.08 13.91 -36.53
C ARG A 176 4.00 13.18 -35.56
N ARG A 177 5.28 13.02 -35.92
CA ARG A 177 6.28 12.35 -35.08
C ARG A 177 6.42 13.05 -33.72
N GLU A 178 6.45 14.38 -33.70
CA GLU A 178 6.49 15.16 -32.45
C GLU A 178 5.26 14.92 -31.58
N ARG A 179 4.05 14.93 -32.18
CA ARG A 179 2.81 14.63 -31.46
C ARG A 179 2.79 13.22 -30.89
N GLU A 180 3.14 12.22 -31.71
CA GLU A 180 3.21 10.81 -31.30
C GLU A 180 4.23 10.60 -30.19
N THR A 181 5.41 11.21 -30.30
CA THR A 181 6.46 11.16 -29.27
C THR A 181 5.98 11.80 -27.96
N ARG A 182 5.26 12.93 -28.03
CA ARG A 182 4.69 13.57 -26.83
C ARG A 182 3.67 12.67 -26.13
N VAL A 183 2.76 12.05 -26.88
CA VAL A 183 1.77 11.11 -26.34
C VAL A 183 2.47 9.86 -25.77
N ALA A 184 3.52 9.38 -26.44
CA ALA A 184 4.31 8.25 -26.00
C ALA A 184 5.02 8.53 -24.66
N ARG A 185 5.66 9.69 -24.51
CA ARG A 185 6.29 10.12 -23.25
C ARG A 185 5.28 10.19 -22.10
N GLU A 186 4.08 10.70 -22.39
CA GLU A 186 3.00 10.74 -21.41
C GLU A 186 2.57 9.34 -20.97
N LYS A 187 2.50 8.36 -21.88
CA LYS A 187 2.25 6.96 -21.52
C LYS A 187 3.34 6.37 -20.63
N VAL A 188 4.62 6.65 -20.89
CA VAL A 188 5.72 6.23 -20.00
C VAL A 188 5.50 6.80 -18.59
N ARG A 189 5.21 8.11 -18.51
CA ARG A 189 4.95 8.81 -17.24
C ARG A 189 3.78 8.20 -16.48
N GLN A 190 2.66 7.92 -17.17
CA GLN A 190 1.48 7.28 -16.58
C GLN A 190 1.77 5.85 -16.11
N GLY A 191 2.56 5.08 -16.87
CA GLY A 191 2.98 3.74 -16.47
C GLY A 191 3.82 3.76 -15.20
N LEU A 192 4.80 4.67 -15.11
CA LEU A 192 5.62 4.83 -13.90
C LEU A 192 4.79 5.26 -12.70
N GLU A 193 3.87 6.20 -12.89
CA GLU A 193 2.95 6.63 -11.82
C GLU A 193 1.99 5.51 -11.40
N GLY A 194 1.53 4.68 -12.33
CA GLY A 194 0.74 3.49 -12.02
C GLY A 194 1.48 2.51 -11.10
N TRP A 195 2.76 2.25 -11.39
CA TRP A 195 3.60 1.45 -10.50
C TRP A 195 3.91 2.16 -9.17
N ALA A 196 4.14 3.47 -9.20
CA ALA A 196 4.38 4.24 -7.99
C ALA A 196 3.18 4.18 -7.04
N LYS A 197 1.94 4.23 -7.54
CA LYS A 197 0.72 4.01 -6.73
C LYS A 197 0.73 2.67 -6.01
N VAL A 198 1.19 1.61 -6.68
CA VAL A 198 1.31 0.28 -6.06
C VAL A 198 2.30 0.30 -4.90
N PHE A 199 3.48 0.87 -5.10
CA PHE A 199 4.55 0.87 -4.10
C PHE A 199 4.39 1.92 -3.00
N ARG A 200 3.62 2.99 -3.24
CA ARG A 200 3.19 3.93 -2.20
C ARG A 200 2.12 3.33 -1.28
N GLY A 201 1.51 2.22 -1.67
CA GLY A 201 0.48 1.53 -0.91
C GLY A 201 -0.96 1.97 -1.26
N ASP A 202 -1.14 2.84 -2.25
CA ASP A 202 -2.44 3.36 -2.70
C ASP A 202 -3.40 2.23 -3.16
N THR A 203 -2.84 1.06 -3.52
CA THR A 203 -3.60 -0.12 -3.96
C THR A 203 -3.90 -1.13 -2.85
N GLY A 204 -3.67 -0.76 -1.59
CA GLY A 204 -3.85 -1.64 -0.42
C GLY A 204 -2.68 -2.58 -0.17
N LYS A 205 -1.60 -2.50 -0.96
CA LYS A 205 -0.33 -3.15 -0.65
C LYS A 205 0.33 -2.40 0.52
N LYS A 206 0.94 -3.15 1.44
CA LYS A 206 1.58 -2.58 2.64
C LYS A 206 3.03 -2.17 2.36
N TYR A 207 3.26 -1.55 1.20
CA TYR A 207 4.53 -0.94 0.83
C TYR A 207 4.44 0.55 1.08
N PHE A 208 5.58 1.22 1.25
CA PHE A 208 5.61 2.65 1.51
C PHE A 208 6.93 3.27 1.05
N LYS A 209 6.90 4.58 0.76
CA LYS A 209 8.10 5.36 0.43
C LYS A 209 8.96 5.50 1.68
N VAL A 210 10.26 5.24 1.54
CA VAL A 210 11.24 5.42 2.62
C VAL A 210 12.30 6.47 2.30
N GLY A 211 12.49 6.79 1.02
CA GLY A 211 13.60 7.64 0.62
C GLY A 211 13.72 7.87 -0.86
N GLU A 212 14.89 8.34 -1.27
CA GLU A 212 15.25 8.65 -2.65
C GLU A 212 16.68 8.19 -2.96
N VAL A 213 16.91 7.80 -4.20
CA VAL A 213 18.24 7.41 -4.69
C VAL A 213 19.05 8.67 -4.98
N LYS A 214 20.21 8.78 -4.35
CA LYS A 214 21.16 9.88 -4.53
C LYS A 214 22.03 9.60 -5.76
N ARG A 215 21.94 10.48 -6.75
CA ARG A 215 22.78 10.48 -7.96
C ARG A 215 23.33 11.87 -8.22
N GLU A 216 24.45 11.96 -8.91
CA GLU A 216 25.02 13.24 -9.33
C GLU A 216 24.12 13.93 -10.35
N GLU A 217 24.06 15.25 -10.36
CA GLU A 217 23.35 15.97 -11.41
C GLU A 217 24.00 15.71 -12.78
N GLY A 218 23.17 15.48 -13.80
CA GLY A 218 23.66 15.21 -15.14
C GLY A 218 24.30 13.81 -15.33
N TRP A 219 24.13 12.88 -14.38
CA TRP A 219 24.72 11.53 -14.45
C TRP A 219 24.27 10.75 -15.69
N LEU A 220 23.05 11.02 -16.16
CA LEU A 220 22.39 10.27 -17.22
C LEU A 220 22.94 10.66 -18.61
N GLU A 221 23.27 11.93 -18.79
CA GLU A 221 23.83 12.52 -20.01
C GLU A 221 25.21 11.97 -20.34
N ARG A 222 25.97 11.53 -19.32
CA ARG A 222 27.29 10.89 -19.47
C ARG A 222 27.20 9.45 -19.99
N LEU A 223 26.01 8.84 -19.92
CA LEU A 223 25.79 7.47 -20.34
C LEU A 223 25.17 7.42 -21.74
N PRO A 224 25.61 6.48 -22.60
CA PRO A 224 24.99 6.31 -23.91
C PRO A 224 23.51 5.95 -23.76
N LYS A 225 22.68 6.51 -24.65
CA LYS A 225 21.25 6.20 -24.67
C LYS A 225 21.05 4.72 -24.97
N ARG A 226 20.34 4.02 -24.08
CA ARG A 226 20.03 2.60 -24.26
C ARG A 226 18.96 2.40 -25.32
N GLU A 227 19.15 1.40 -26.17
CA GLU A 227 18.11 0.93 -27.08
C GLU A 227 16.97 0.22 -26.32
N LEU A 228 15.83 0.07 -26.98
CA LEU A 228 14.76 -0.80 -26.49
C LEU A 228 15.21 -2.27 -26.55
N CYS A 229 14.86 -3.05 -25.54
CA CYS A 229 14.99 -4.50 -25.60
C CYS A 229 14.07 -5.10 -26.69
N GLU A 230 14.39 -6.30 -27.17
CA GLU A 230 13.64 -6.96 -28.26
C GLU A 230 12.16 -7.19 -27.92
N LYS A 231 11.86 -7.59 -26.69
CA LYS A 231 10.47 -7.73 -26.22
C LYS A 231 9.71 -6.40 -26.30
N ALA A 232 10.36 -5.29 -25.93
CA ALA A 232 9.77 -3.96 -26.03
C ALA A 232 9.58 -3.51 -27.48
N LYS A 233 10.56 -3.76 -28.36
CA LYS A 233 10.46 -3.50 -29.81
C LYS A 233 9.28 -4.26 -30.42
N GLY A 234 9.08 -5.53 -30.03
CA GLY A 234 8.00 -6.38 -30.51
C GLY A 234 6.59 -5.95 -30.09
N GLN A 235 6.43 -5.12 -29.04
CA GLN A 235 5.13 -4.59 -28.62
C GLN A 235 4.66 -3.40 -29.49
N ARG A 236 5.52 -2.87 -30.37
CA ARG A 236 5.18 -1.75 -31.24
C ARG A 236 4.16 -2.19 -32.28
N LYS A 237 3.05 -1.45 -32.34
CA LYS A 237 1.96 -1.72 -33.30
C LYS A 237 2.16 -0.88 -34.55
N LYS A 238 1.78 -1.43 -35.70
CA LYS A 238 1.63 -0.64 -36.93
C LYS A 238 0.58 0.44 -36.73
N ARG A 239 0.77 1.58 -37.39
CA ARG A 239 -0.19 2.69 -37.36
C ARG A 239 -1.55 2.18 -37.87
N LYS A 240 -2.62 2.52 -37.16
CA LYS A 240 -3.97 2.21 -37.64
C LYS A 240 -4.30 3.19 -38.76
N VAL A 241 -4.55 2.69 -39.95
CA VAL A 241 -5.14 3.50 -41.03
C VAL A 241 -6.55 3.88 -40.59
N GLN A 242 -6.82 5.16 -40.37
CA GLN A 242 -8.19 5.64 -40.24
C GLN A 242 -8.85 5.44 -41.61
N LYS A 243 -9.83 4.53 -41.66
CA LYS A 243 -10.74 4.39 -42.80
C LYS A 243 -11.68 5.58 -42.85
#